data_AF-A0A1W1XTJ2-F1
#
_entry.id   AF-A0A1W1XTJ2-F1
#
_cell.length_a   1.000
_cell.length_b   1.000
_cell.length_c   1.000
_cell.angle_alpha   90.00
_cell.angle_beta   90.00
_cell.angle_gamma   90.00
#
_symmetry.space_group_name_H-M   'P 1'
#
loop_
_entity.id
_entity.type
_entity.pdbx_description
1 polymer ?
#
loop_
_entity_poly.entity_id
_entity_poly.type
_entity_poly.pdbx_seq_one_letter_code
_entity_poly.pdbx_strand_id
1 'polypeptide(L)'
;MTRLHQFALALTMLLLLAAATPGVLWLYAGRGLSDVPDSVHDEVATAVRGAFFRQAFVNDYIEEDLLPQAKRVKAKPLADRLLFDREILKRFALDNYVAVYFLEDVVGTDDAALYAHLRAYQLSDAYDALPLQQRQRVDNWTDLLSEQTTPRALEIRHAPTPPASAPK
;
A
#
# COMPACT_ATOMS: atom_id res chain seq x y z
N MET A 1 -42.68 23.58 20.21
CA MET A 1 -41.67 22.50 20.38
C MET A 1 -40.88 22.17 19.11
N THR A 2 -41.29 22.62 17.92
CA THR A 2 -40.66 22.32 16.61
C THR A 2 -39.34 23.04 16.34
N ARG A 3 -39.19 24.30 16.76
CA ARG A 3 -37.97 25.10 16.51
C ARG A 3 -36.74 24.59 17.26
N LEU A 4 -36.91 24.08 18.49
CA LEU A 4 -35.82 23.54 19.30
C LEU A 4 -35.27 22.23 18.70
N HIS A 5 -36.17 21.38 18.17
CA HIS A 5 -35.78 20.14 17.48
C HIS A 5 -35.08 20.44 16.15
N GLN A 6 -35.56 21.40 15.37
CA GLN A 6 -34.90 21.83 14.13
C GLN A 6 -33.51 22.40 14.40
N PHE A 7 -33.35 23.17 15.49
CA PHE A 7 -32.06 23.72 15.88
C PHE A 7 -31.07 22.63 16.34
N ALA A 8 -31.54 21.66 17.13
CA ALA A 8 -30.74 20.52 17.56
C ALA A 8 -30.30 19.65 16.37
N LEU A 9 -31.16 19.45 15.38
CA LEU A 9 -30.86 18.66 14.19
C LEU A 9 -29.86 19.38 13.27
N ALA A 10 -30.04 20.69 13.07
CA ALA A 10 -29.08 21.52 12.34
C ALA A 10 -27.71 21.56 13.03
N LEU A 11 -27.68 21.69 14.35
CA LEU A 11 -26.44 21.69 15.14
C LEU A 11 -25.73 20.34 15.07
N THR A 12 -26.48 19.23 15.14
CA THR A 12 -25.92 17.88 15.01
C THR A 12 -25.36 17.64 13.61
N MET A 13 -26.04 18.08 12.54
CA MET A 13 -25.49 18.02 11.18
C MET A 13 -24.26 18.90 11.03
N LEU A 14 -24.23 20.09 11.62
CA LEU A 14 -23.08 20.99 11.56
C LEU A 14 -21.88 20.41 12.31
N LEU A 15 -22.10 19.76 13.46
CA LEU A 15 -21.08 19.07 14.23
C LEU A 15 -20.55 17.82 13.50
N LEU A 16 -21.42 17.08 12.82
CA LEU A 16 -21.01 15.96 11.96
C LEU A 16 -20.19 16.43 10.75
N LEU A 17 -20.58 17.55 10.12
CA LEU A 17 -19.78 18.19 9.07
C LEU A 17 -18.44 18.71 9.62
N ALA A 18 -18.43 19.33 10.80
CA ALA A 18 -17.23 19.84 11.46
C ALA A 18 -16.27 18.71 11.91
N ALA A 19 -16.80 17.53 12.23
CA ALA A 19 -15.99 16.35 12.57
C ALA A 19 -15.43 15.64 11.32
N ALA A 20 -16.16 15.64 10.20
CA ALA A 20 -15.71 15.07 8.94
C ALA A 20 -14.74 15.98 8.16
N THR A 21 -14.72 17.28 8.46
CA THR A 21 -14.00 18.28 7.66
C THR A 21 -12.48 18.22 7.74
N PRO A 22 -11.79 17.86 8.84
CA PRO A 22 -10.33 17.92 8.87
C PRO A 22 -9.66 17.01 7.83
N GLY A 23 -10.14 15.77 7.69
CA GLY A 23 -9.60 14.83 6.70
C GLY A 23 -10.11 15.08 5.27
N VAL A 24 -11.38 15.51 5.11
CA VAL A 24 -11.93 15.92 3.81
C VAL A 24 -11.22 17.18 3.27
N LEU A 25 -10.95 18.16 4.14
CA LEU A 25 -10.20 19.37 3.79
C LEU A 25 -8.72 19.08 3.54
N TRP A 26 -8.12 18.11 4.24
CA TRP A 26 -6.74 17.68 3.98
C TRP A 26 -6.58 17.11 2.55
N LEU A 27 -7.56 16.33 2.09
CA LEU A 27 -7.62 15.83 0.70
C LEU A 27 -7.96 16.92 -0.32
N TYR A 28 -8.93 17.80 -0.01
CA TYR A 28 -9.34 18.87 -0.91
C TYR A 28 -8.32 20.01 -1.04
N ALA A 29 -7.48 20.24 -0.01
CA ALA A 29 -6.46 21.27 -0.02
C ALA A 29 -5.21 20.89 -0.83
N GLY A 30 -5.17 19.71 -1.48
CA GLY A 30 -4.05 19.25 -2.32
C GLY A 30 -2.73 19.02 -1.56
N ARG A 31 -2.66 19.34 -0.26
CA ARG A 31 -1.45 19.25 0.55
C ARG A 31 -0.97 17.83 0.81
N GLY A 32 -1.83 16.82 0.65
CA GLY A 32 -1.45 15.41 0.78
C GLY A 32 -1.03 14.74 -0.52
N LEU A 33 -1.10 15.44 -1.66
CA LEU A 33 -0.84 14.90 -3.00
C LEU A 33 0.12 15.78 -3.84
N SER A 34 0.53 16.94 -3.33
CA SER A 34 1.42 17.89 -4.02
C SER A 34 2.81 17.32 -4.32
N ASP A 35 3.20 16.25 -3.62
CA ASP A 35 4.43 15.50 -3.79
C ASP A 35 4.27 14.26 -4.70
N VAL A 36 3.05 13.97 -5.16
CA VAL A 36 2.76 12.82 -6.01
C VAL A 36 3.11 13.15 -7.46
N PRO A 37 3.89 12.31 -8.15
CA PRO A 37 4.20 12.53 -9.56
C PRO A 37 2.96 12.54 -10.46
N ASP A 38 2.94 13.44 -11.45
CA ASP A 38 1.83 13.61 -12.39
C ASP A 38 1.44 12.30 -13.11
N SER A 39 2.40 11.41 -13.35
CA SER A 39 2.17 10.14 -14.06
C SER A 39 1.26 9.16 -13.32
N VAL A 40 1.12 9.30 -11.99
CA VAL A 40 0.28 8.43 -11.14
C VAL A 40 -0.71 9.22 -10.29
N HIS A 41 -0.72 10.54 -10.43
CA HIS A 41 -1.45 11.45 -9.56
C HIS A 41 -2.94 11.11 -9.49
N ASP A 42 -3.59 10.88 -10.63
CA ASP A 42 -5.03 10.63 -10.68
C ASP A 42 -5.42 9.30 -10.02
N GLU A 43 -4.63 8.24 -10.22
CA GLU A 43 -4.88 6.95 -9.59
C GLU A 43 -4.64 7.02 -8.08
N VAL A 44 -3.53 7.63 -7.63
CA VAL A 44 -3.26 7.85 -6.21
C VAL A 44 -4.36 8.70 -5.59
N ALA A 45 -4.72 9.83 -6.20
CA ALA A 45 -5.75 10.73 -5.70
C ALA A 45 -7.10 10.02 -5.54
N THR A 46 -7.46 9.17 -6.52
CA THR A 46 -8.71 8.41 -6.48
C THR A 46 -8.67 7.33 -5.39
N ALA A 47 -7.55 6.61 -5.26
CA ALA A 47 -7.36 5.57 -4.26
C ALA A 47 -7.41 6.15 -2.84
N VAL A 48 -6.67 7.24 -2.60
CA VAL A 48 -6.63 7.99 -1.33
C VAL A 48 -8.01 8.53 -0.96
N ARG A 49 -8.71 9.10 -1.94
CA ARG A 49 -10.07 9.62 -1.71
C ARG A 49 -11.06 8.51 -1.33
N GLY A 50 -11.09 7.42 -2.09
CA GLY A 50 -12.01 6.30 -1.84
C GLY A 50 -11.79 5.70 -0.45
N ALA A 51 -10.54 5.31 -0.17
CA ALA A 51 -10.17 4.69 1.09
C ALA A 51 -10.42 5.61 2.31
N PHE A 52 -10.18 6.92 2.18
CA PHE A 52 -10.53 7.88 3.24
C PHE A 52 -12.03 7.91 3.51
N PHE A 53 -12.88 7.98 2.46
CA PHE A 53 -14.33 7.98 2.64
C PHE A 53 -14.82 6.67 3.27
N ARG A 54 -14.30 5.51 2.88
CA ARG A 54 -14.67 4.25 3.52
C ARG A 54 -14.23 4.17 4.97
N GLN A 55 -12.99 4.53 5.28
CA GLN A 55 -12.49 4.47 6.64
C GLN A 55 -13.23 5.45 7.57
N ALA A 56 -13.54 6.66 7.10
CA ALA A 56 -14.20 7.68 7.90
C ALA A 56 -15.70 7.43 8.13
N PHE A 57 -16.39 6.79 7.18
CA PHE A 57 -17.85 6.67 7.22
C PHE A 57 -18.38 5.24 7.38
N VAL A 58 -17.64 4.23 6.94
CA VAL A 58 -18.11 2.84 6.88
C VAL A 58 -17.27 1.93 7.79
N ASN A 59 -16.10 2.38 8.24
CA ASN A 59 -15.12 1.58 9.00
C ASN A 59 -14.83 0.24 8.29
N ASP A 60 -14.70 0.31 6.97
CA ASP A 60 -14.57 -0.83 6.07
C ASP A 60 -13.19 -0.88 5.41
N TYR A 61 -12.86 -2.04 4.84
CA TYR A 61 -11.57 -2.33 4.23
C TYR A 61 -11.34 -1.48 2.98
N ILE A 62 -10.21 -0.77 2.98
CA ILE A 62 -9.76 0.16 1.94
C ILE A 62 -9.48 -0.51 0.58
N GLU A 63 -9.45 -1.84 0.55
CA GLU A 63 -9.09 -2.69 -0.59
C GLU A 63 -9.99 -2.52 -1.81
N GLU A 64 -11.29 -2.39 -1.60
CA GLU A 64 -12.24 -2.27 -2.72
C GLU A 64 -12.04 -0.98 -3.52
N ASP A 65 -11.45 0.05 -2.91
CA ASP A 65 -11.13 1.30 -3.60
C ASP A 65 -9.71 1.30 -4.16
N LEU A 66 -8.79 0.56 -3.53
CA LEU A 66 -7.41 0.43 -3.98
C LEU A 66 -7.30 -0.48 -5.21
N LEU A 67 -7.93 -1.66 -5.19
CA LEU A 67 -7.82 -2.68 -6.24
C LEU A 67 -8.23 -2.20 -7.65
N PRO A 68 -9.29 -1.40 -7.84
CA PRO A 68 -9.61 -0.84 -9.15
C PRO A 68 -8.53 0.12 -9.67
N GLN A 69 -7.85 0.85 -8.78
CA GLN A 69 -6.75 1.74 -9.17
C GLN A 69 -5.50 0.94 -9.49
N ALA A 70 -5.18 -0.09 -8.71
CA ALA A 70 -4.10 -1.03 -9.02
C ALA A 70 -4.23 -1.61 -10.44
N LYS A 71 -5.42 -2.04 -10.83
CA LYS A 71 -5.70 -2.55 -12.18
C LYS A 71 -5.46 -1.52 -13.28
N ARG A 72 -5.74 -0.23 -13.02
CA ARG A 72 -5.47 0.85 -13.97
C ARG A 72 -3.98 1.12 -14.10
N VAL A 73 -3.26 1.14 -12.98
CA VAL A 73 -1.81 1.36 -12.96
C VAL A 73 -1.06 0.15 -13.54
N LYS A 74 -1.62 -1.07 -13.48
CA LYS A 74 -1.04 -2.26 -14.08
C LYS A 74 -0.71 -2.11 -15.58
N ALA A 75 -1.49 -1.30 -16.30
CA ALA A 75 -1.27 -1.01 -17.72
C ALA A 75 -0.14 0.02 -17.97
N LYS A 76 0.38 0.66 -16.91
CA LYS A 76 1.44 1.67 -16.98
C LYS A 76 2.84 1.04 -16.93
N PRO A 77 3.89 1.79 -17.35
CA PRO A 77 5.27 1.35 -17.19
C PRO A 77 5.62 0.94 -15.75
N LEU A 78 6.62 0.06 -15.58
CA LEU A 78 7.05 -0.43 -14.26
C LEU A 78 7.40 0.71 -13.30
N ALA A 79 8.02 1.77 -13.82
CA ALA A 79 8.36 2.95 -13.02
C ALA A 79 7.12 3.59 -12.38
N ASP A 80 6.04 3.77 -13.12
CA ASP A 80 4.79 4.33 -12.62
C ASP A 80 4.09 3.38 -11.64
N ARG A 81 4.14 2.07 -11.91
CA ARG A 81 3.62 1.04 -10.99
C ARG A 81 4.30 1.10 -9.62
N LEU A 82 5.63 1.21 -9.62
CA LEU A 82 6.42 1.34 -8.39
C LEU A 82 6.22 2.69 -7.70
N LEU A 83 6.03 3.78 -8.45
CA LEU A 83 5.69 5.09 -7.88
C LEU A 83 4.33 5.04 -7.19
N PHE A 84 3.33 4.45 -7.83
CA PHE A 84 2.01 4.26 -7.22
C PHE A 84 2.11 3.47 -5.92
N ASP A 85 2.81 2.33 -5.92
CA ASP A 85 3.02 1.52 -4.71
C ASP A 85 3.61 2.35 -3.55
N ARG A 86 4.70 3.09 -3.81
CA ARG A 86 5.33 3.96 -2.82
C ARG A 86 4.35 4.96 -2.21
N GLU A 87 3.52 5.59 -3.05
CA GLU A 87 2.57 6.59 -2.59
C GLU A 87 1.41 5.99 -1.79
N ILE A 88 1.02 4.73 -2.08
CA ILE A 88 0.07 3.96 -1.27
C ILE A 88 0.70 3.61 0.09
N LEU A 89 1.93 3.11 0.10
CA LEU A 89 2.65 2.75 1.33
C LEU A 89 2.81 3.90 2.33
N LYS A 90 3.08 5.11 1.82
CA LYS A 90 3.15 6.33 2.64
C LYS A 90 1.83 6.65 3.34
N ARG A 91 0.71 6.38 2.66
CA ARG A 91 -0.62 6.88 3.06
C ARG A 91 -1.46 5.84 3.77
N PHE A 92 -1.16 4.56 3.59
CA PHE A 92 -2.02 3.48 4.06
C PHE A 92 -1.30 2.46 4.91
N ALA A 93 -2.05 1.94 5.88
CA ALA A 93 -1.67 0.85 6.74
C ALA A 93 -2.31 -0.45 6.22
N LEU A 94 -1.81 -0.99 5.12
CA LEU A 94 -2.30 -2.27 4.58
C LEU A 94 -1.88 -3.44 5.49
N ASP A 95 -2.70 -4.49 5.57
CA ASP A 95 -2.25 -5.74 6.15
C ASP A 95 -1.28 -6.46 5.19
N ASN A 96 -0.50 -7.42 5.72
CA ASN A 96 0.57 -8.05 4.95
C ASN A 96 0.06 -8.89 3.77
N TYR A 97 -1.11 -9.52 3.89
CA TYR A 97 -1.62 -10.43 2.87
C TYR A 97 -2.20 -9.65 1.68
N VAL A 98 -3.01 -8.65 2.00
CA VAL A 98 -3.64 -7.75 1.05
C VAL A 98 -2.60 -6.93 0.33
N ALA A 99 -1.58 -6.46 1.05
CA ALA A 99 -0.51 -5.73 0.43
C ALA A 99 0.28 -6.56 -0.56
N VAL A 100 0.67 -7.80 -0.22
CA VAL A 100 1.39 -8.68 -1.14
C VAL A 100 0.54 -8.99 -2.37
N TYR A 101 -0.74 -9.31 -2.18
CA TYR A 101 -1.66 -9.53 -3.29
C TYR A 101 -1.83 -8.28 -4.18
N PHE A 102 -1.98 -7.12 -3.55
CA PHE A 102 -2.08 -5.83 -4.21
C PHE A 102 -0.80 -5.48 -4.98
N LEU A 103 0.36 -5.74 -4.38
CA LEU A 103 1.69 -5.54 -4.95
C LEU A 103 1.94 -6.45 -6.14
N GLU A 104 1.63 -7.73 -6.02
CA GLU A 104 1.70 -8.70 -7.13
C GLU A 104 0.78 -8.28 -8.29
N ASP A 105 -0.40 -7.73 -7.99
CA ASP A 105 -1.31 -7.26 -9.04
C ASP A 105 -0.83 -5.96 -9.70
N VAL A 106 -0.28 -5.02 -8.93
CA VAL A 106 0.24 -3.74 -9.41
C VAL A 106 1.56 -3.91 -10.17
N VAL A 107 2.57 -4.47 -9.52
CA VAL A 107 3.95 -4.53 -9.99
C VAL A 107 4.16 -5.73 -10.93
N GLY A 108 3.33 -6.77 -10.79
CA GLY A 108 3.49 -8.04 -11.50
C GLY A 108 4.46 -8.97 -10.80
N THR A 109 4.88 -10.04 -11.47
CA THR A 109 5.74 -11.10 -10.92
C THR A 109 7.24 -10.76 -10.88
N ASP A 110 7.61 -9.48 -10.85
CA ASP A 110 9.01 -9.03 -10.81
C ASP A 110 9.41 -8.70 -9.38
N ASP A 111 9.48 -9.74 -8.55
CA ASP A 111 9.79 -9.65 -7.12
C ASP A 111 11.17 -9.01 -6.88
N ALA A 112 12.10 -9.18 -7.82
CA ALA A 112 13.43 -8.57 -7.75
C ALA A 112 13.39 -7.05 -7.93
N ALA A 113 12.60 -6.55 -8.89
CA ALA A 113 12.41 -5.11 -9.06
C ALA A 113 11.69 -4.48 -7.87
N LEU A 114 10.70 -5.19 -7.30
CA LEU A 114 9.99 -4.73 -6.11
C LEU A 114 10.90 -4.72 -4.87
N TYR A 115 11.65 -5.80 -4.64
CA TYR A 115 12.64 -5.85 -3.56
C TYR A 115 13.62 -4.67 -3.65
N ALA A 116 14.19 -4.44 -4.84
CA ALA A 116 15.10 -3.32 -5.06
C ALA A 116 14.42 -1.97 -4.80
N HIS A 117 13.14 -1.82 -5.16
CA HIS A 117 12.38 -0.60 -4.91
C HIS A 117 12.14 -0.34 -3.42
N LEU A 118 11.69 -1.35 -2.67
CA LEU A 118 11.45 -1.24 -1.23
C LEU A 118 12.76 -1.00 -0.48
N ARG A 119 13.85 -1.67 -0.87
CA ARG A 119 15.16 -1.44 -0.29
C ARG A 119 15.63 0.00 -0.56
N ALA A 120 15.47 0.49 -1.78
CA ALA A 120 15.80 1.88 -2.11
C ALA A 120 14.93 2.87 -1.32
N TYR A 121 13.67 2.53 -1.06
CA TYR A 121 12.78 3.34 -0.24
C TYR A 121 13.20 3.37 1.24
N GLN A 122 13.58 2.23 1.83
CA GLN A 122 14.15 2.13 3.18
C GLN A 122 15.41 2.97 3.37
N LEU A 123 16.17 3.23 2.30
CA LEU A 123 17.37 4.07 2.32
C LEU A 123 17.07 5.57 2.17
N SER A 124 15.81 5.96 1.97
CA SER A 124 15.42 7.35 1.75
C SER A 124 14.94 8.03 3.02
N ASP A 125 15.15 9.35 3.12
CA ASP A 125 14.65 10.18 4.23
C ASP A 125 13.12 10.07 4.41
N ALA A 126 12.40 9.73 3.35
CA ALA A 126 10.95 9.54 3.37
C ALA A 126 10.54 8.33 4.22
N TYR A 127 11.37 7.29 4.30
CA TYR A 127 11.11 6.13 5.14
C TYR A 127 11.26 6.47 6.64
N ASP A 128 12.24 7.29 7.00
CA ASP A 128 12.44 7.73 8.38
C ASP A 128 11.29 8.58 8.91
N ALA A 129 10.63 9.32 8.02
CA ALA A 129 9.43 10.10 8.32
C ALA A 129 8.17 9.24 8.56
N LEU A 130 8.19 7.94 8.24
CA LEU A 130 7.01 7.09 8.42
C LEU A 130 6.76 6.73 9.91
N PRO A 131 5.49 6.66 10.33
CA PRO A 131 5.08 5.97 11.55
C PRO A 131 5.72 4.58 11.69
N LEU A 132 6.05 4.20 12.93
CA LEU A 132 6.70 2.91 13.24
C LEU A 132 5.98 1.70 12.61
N GLN A 133 4.66 1.69 12.66
CA GLN A 133 3.84 0.59 12.12
C GLN A 133 3.94 0.48 10.58
N GLN A 134 4.20 1.59 9.88
CA GLN A 134 4.41 1.58 8.43
C GLN A 134 5.84 1.14 8.10
N ARG A 135 6.84 1.62 8.85
CA ARG A 135 8.23 1.16 8.71
C ARG A 135 8.38 -0.35 8.89
N GLN A 136 7.81 -0.88 9.98
CA GLN A 136 7.81 -2.32 10.27
C GLN A 136 7.19 -3.15 9.14
N ARG A 137 6.20 -2.60 8.42
CA ARG A 137 5.59 -3.30 7.27
C ARG A 137 6.49 -3.31 6.06
N VAL A 138 7.10 -2.17 5.72
CA VAL A 138 8.10 -2.09 4.66
C VAL A 138 9.26 -3.05 4.95
N ASP A 139 9.68 -3.16 6.20
CA ASP A 139 10.73 -4.11 6.63
C ASP A 139 10.28 -5.55 6.42
N ASN A 140 9.11 -5.91 6.94
CA ASN A 140 8.56 -7.26 6.78
C ASN A 140 8.42 -7.66 5.30
N TRP A 141 8.02 -6.74 4.41
CA TRP A 141 7.89 -7.06 2.98
C TRP A 141 9.25 -7.17 2.30
N THR A 142 10.20 -6.30 2.67
CA THR A 142 11.56 -6.40 2.16
C THR A 142 12.18 -7.74 2.57
N ASP A 143 11.94 -8.19 3.80
CA ASP A 143 12.40 -9.48 4.31
C ASP A 143 11.72 -10.64 3.57
N LEU A 144 10.38 -10.63 3.43
CA LEU A 144 9.63 -11.66 2.70
C LEU A 144 10.09 -11.79 1.25
N LEU A 145 10.27 -10.68 0.54
CA LEU A 145 10.74 -10.68 -0.84
C LEU A 145 12.22 -11.09 -0.92
N SER A 146 13.04 -10.81 0.10
CA SER A 146 14.43 -11.28 0.15
C SER A 146 14.51 -12.81 0.22
N GLU A 147 13.61 -13.45 0.97
CA GLU A 147 13.52 -14.91 1.07
C GLU A 147 13.09 -15.56 -0.24
N GLN A 148 12.24 -14.88 -1.02
CA GLN A 148 11.74 -15.36 -2.32
C GLN A 148 12.70 -15.10 -3.48
N THR A 149 13.47 -14.00 -3.42
CA THR A 149 14.45 -13.62 -4.46
C THR A 149 15.84 -14.24 -4.24
N THR A 150 16.13 -14.76 -3.04
CA THR A 150 17.31 -15.60 -2.80
C THR A 150 17.10 -16.94 -3.51
N PRO A 151 17.96 -17.35 -4.47
CA PRO A 151 17.79 -18.65 -5.09
C PRO A 151 17.88 -19.71 -4.00
N ARG A 152 16.95 -20.66 -4.04
CA ARG A 152 16.87 -21.90 -3.23
C ARG A 152 18.08 -22.82 -3.48
N ALA A 153 19.30 -22.29 -3.35
CA ALA A 153 20.56 -22.88 -3.77
C ALA A 153 21.36 -23.49 -2.59
N LEU A 154 20.72 -23.76 -1.46
CA LEU A 154 21.35 -24.41 -0.30
C LEU A 154 20.64 -25.66 0.21
N GLU A 155 19.63 -26.18 -0.51
CA GLU A 155 19.03 -27.50 -0.23
C GLU A 155 19.61 -28.65 -1.08
N ILE A 156 20.78 -28.44 -1.71
CA ILE A 156 21.59 -29.52 -2.31
C ILE A 156 22.93 -29.64 -1.59
N ARG A 157 22.92 -29.75 -0.26
CA ARG A 157 24.04 -30.30 0.50
C ARG A 157 23.46 -31.11 1.65
N HIS A 158 23.12 -32.36 1.36
CA HIS A 158 23.05 -33.53 2.26
C HIS A 158 21.93 -34.49 1.82
N ALA A 159 22.17 -35.20 0.71
CA ALA A 159 21.62 -36.54 0.54
C ALA A 159 22.78 -37.48 0.13
N PRO A 160 22.97 -38.62 0.81
CA PRO A 160 24.15 -39.46 0.68
C PRO A 160 24.22 -40.18 -0.68
N THR A 161 25.44 -40.29 -1.22
CA THR A 161 25.75 -41.09 -2.41
C THR A 161 25.43 -42.57 -2.16
N PRO A 162 24.56 -43.23 -2.95
CA PRO A 162 24.41 -44.68 -2.90
C PRO A 162 25.60 -45.38 -3.60
N PRO A 163 25.98 -46.58 -3.16
CA PRO A 163 27.28 -47.19 -3.49
C PRO A 163 27.38 -47.67 -4.93
N ALA A 164 28.61 -47.64 -5.46
CA ALA A 164 28.99 -48.13 -6.77
C ALA A 164 28.53 -49.59 -6.99
N SER A 165 27.83 -49.82 -8.10
CA SER A 165 27.46 -51.16 -8.55
C SER A 165 28.74 -51.97 -8.84
N ALA A 166 28.88 -53.13 -8.19
CA ALA A 166 29.97 -54.07 -8.46
C ALA A 166 29.81 -54.73 -9.85
N PRO A 167 30.91 -54.98 -10.57
CA PRO A 167 30.84 -55.61 -11.89
C PRO A 167 30.49 -57.10 -11.79
N LYS A 168 29.70 -57.59 -12.75
CA LYS A 168 29.63 -59.01 -13.11
C LYS A 168 30.24 -59.21 -14.48
#